data_AF-A0A267FRA5-F1
#
_entry.id   AF-A0A267FRA5-F1
#
_cell.length_a   1.000
_cell.length_b   1.000
_cell.length_c   1.000
_cell.angle_alpha   90.00
_cell.angle_beta   90.00
_cell.angle_gamma   90.00
#
_symmetry.space_group_name_H-M   'P 1'
#
loop_
_entity.id
_entity.type
_entity.pdbx_description
1 polymer ?
#
loop_
_entity_poly.entity_id
_entity_poly.type
_entity_poly.pdbx_seq_one_letter_code
_entity_poly.pdbx_strand_id
1 'polypeptide(L)' 'LNGYEWKQQYMKTANCVYLCTTYKYRFAGLQAIDCCHCGNSYGRYGRAADSECSLSCDGDHSDTCGGHWRNEVYSTGL' A
#
# COMPACT_ATOMS: atom_id res chain seq x y z
N LEU A 1 0.31 1.24 8.05
CA LEU A 1 1.44 2.16 8.29
C LEU A 1 1.05 3.14 9.41
N ASN A 2 1.90 4.08 9.82
CA ASN A 2 1.61 5.01 10.94
C ASN A 2 1.12 6.41 10.52
N GLY A 3 0.74 6.62 9.25
CA GLY A 3 0.22 7.88 8.72
C GLY A 3 -1.23 7.77 8.25
N TYR A 4 -1.56 8.45 7.15
CA TYR A 4 -2.91 8.52 6.59
C TYR A 4 -3.28 7.29 5.76
N GLU A 5 -4.59 7.07 5.64
CA GLU A 5 -5.21 6.06 4.77
C GLU A 5 -6.16 6.75 3.79
N TRP A 6 -6.14 6.31 2.53
CA TRP A 6 -7.06 6.71 1.48
C TRP A 6 -7.62 5.49 0.78
N LYS A 7 -8.94 5.48 0.56
CA LYS A 7 -9.60 4.54 -0.35
C LYS A 7 -9.86 5.21 -1.69
N GLN A 8 -9.54 4.55 -2.79
CA GLN A 8 -9.80 5.06 -4.13
C GLN A 8 -10.34 3.95 -5.02
N GLN A 9 -11.36 4.30 -5.82
CA GLN A 9 -11.79 3.47 -6.93
C GLN A 9 -10.73 3.53 -8.02
N TYR A 10 -10.28 2.39 -8.52
CA TYR A 10 -9.14 2.22 -9.43
C TYR A 10 -7.76 2.45 -8.80
N MET A 11 -7.35 1.53 -7.91
CA MET A 11 -6.06 1.58 -7.24
C MET A 11 -4.94 1.05 -8.13
N LYS A 12 -3.78 1.71 -8.10
CA LYS A 12 -2.51 1.20 -8.66
C LYS A 12 -1.40 1.42 -7.65
N THR A 13 -0.42 0.53 -7.64
CA THR A 13 0.79 0.67 -6.82
C THR A 13 1.46 2.03 -7.03
N ALA A 14 1.63 2.42 -8.29
CA ALA A 14 2.23 3.71 -8.66
C ALA A 14 1.45 4.92 -8.10
N ASN A 15 0.11 4.86 -8.10
CA ASN A 15 -0.73 5.95 -7.59
C ASN A 15 -0.58 6.12 -6.08
N CYS A 16 -0.59 5.00 -5.34
CA CYS A 16 -0.40 5.04 -3.89
C CYS A 16 1.00 5.57 -3.51
N VAL A 17 2.04 5.09 -4.19
CA VAL A 17 3.41 5.58 -3.99
C VAL A 17 3.50 7.08 -4.27
N TYR A 18 3.00 7.54 -5.42
CA TYR A 18 2.99 8.96 -5.80
C TYR A 18 2.28 9.83 -4.75
N LEU A 19 1.13 9.36 -4.24
CA LEU A 19 0.38 10.05 -3.23
C LEU A 19 1.17 10.17 -1.93
N CYS A 20 1.74 9.07 -1.43
CA CYS A 20 2.58 9.10 -0.23
C CYS A 20 3.80 10.02 -0.38
N THR A 21 4.45 10.03 -1.54
CA THR A 21 5.56 10.94 -1.85
C THR A 21 5.11 12.40 -1.80
N THR A 22 3.93 12.72 -2.35
CA THR A 22 3.35 14.07 -2.35
C THR A 22 3.14 14.58 -0.92
N TYR A 23 2.67 13.72 -0.03
CA TYR A 23 2.47 14.02 1.39
C TYR A 23 3.73 13.83 2.26
N LYS A 24 4.91 13.64 1.66
CA LYS A 24 6.20 13.52 2.35
C LYS A 24 6.30 12.34 3.32
N TYR A 25 5.63 11.23 3.01
CA TYR A 25 5.78 9.97 3.72
C TYR A 25 6.83 9.09 3.06
N ARG A 26 7.69 8.44 3.85
CA ARG A 26 8.74 7.55 3.34
C ARG A 26 8.23 6.24 2.75
N PHE A 27 7.09 5.75 3.22
CA PHE A 27 6.53 4.47 2.83
C PHE A 27 5.09 4.58 2.36
N ALA A 28 4.76 3.77 1.37
CA ALA A 28 3.42 3.50 0.90
C ALA A 28 3.06 2.04 1.22
N GLY A 29 1.78 1.76 1.43
CA GLY A 29 1.28 0.43 1.76
C GLY A 29 -0.06 0.20 1.09
N LEU A 30 -0.17 -0.82 0.25
CA LEU A 30 -1.44 -1.21 -0.35
C LEU A 30 -2.08 -2.33 0.45
N GLN A 31 -3.38 -2.22 0.70
CA GLN A 31 -4.18 -3.17 1.46
C GLN A 31 -5.57 -3.30 0.85
N ALA A 32 -6.19 -4.47 1.01
CA ALA A 32 -7.60 -4.70 0.75
C ALA A 32 -8.08 -4.18 -0.62
N ILE A 33 -7.28 -4.33 -1.68
CA ILE A 33 -7.61 -4.03 -3.10
C ILE A 33 -7.60 -2.53 -3.42
N ASP A 34 -8.15 -1.69 -2.54
CA ASP A 34 -8.44 -0.27 -2.79
C ASP A 34 -7.87 0.69 -1.73
N CYS A 35 -7.21 0.19 -0.69
CA CYS A 35 -6.71 0.99 0.42
C CYS A 35 -5.22 1.32 0.25
N CYS A 36 -4.91 2.61 0.19
CA CYS A 36 -3.56 3.14 0.23
C CYS A 36 -3.27 3.71 1.62
N HIS A 37 -2.24 3.21 2.27
CA HIS A 37 -1.71 3.71 3.53
C HIS A 37 -0.37 4.39 3.31
N CYS A 38 -0.14 5.53 3.93
CA CYS A 38 1.15 6.18 3.96
C CYS A 38 1.73 6.19 5.38
N GLY A 39 3.04 6.30 5.52
CA GLY A 39 3.68 6.44 6.82
C GLY A 39 5.19 6.61 6.74
N ASN A 40 5.77 6.93 7.88
CA ASN A 40 7.23 7.06 8.04
C ASN A 40 7.84 5.86 8.78
N SER A 41 7.01 4.92 9.21
CA SER A 41 7.42 3.64 9.78
C SER A 41 6.39 2.55 9.46
N TYR A 42 6.84 1.30 9.45
CA TYR A 42 6.04 0.09 9.27
C TYR A 42 6.61 -1.03 10.13
N GLY A 43 5.91 -2.19 10.17
CA GLY A 43 6.42 -3.38 10.88
C GLY A 43 5.88 -3.58 12.31
N ARG A 44 4.93 -2.76 12.78
CA ARG A 44 4.26 -2.96 14.09
C ARG A 44 3.75 -4.39 14.31
N TYR A 45 3.29 -5.04 13.25
CA TYR A 45 2.71 -6.39 13.28
C TYR A 45 3.65 -7.47 12.70
N GLY A 46 4.92 -7.13 12.42
CA GLY A 46 5.87 -8.03 11.76
C GLY A 46 5.65 -8.18 10.26
N ARG A 47 6.46 -9.04 9.63
CA ARG A 47 6.38 -9.39 8.20
C ARG A 47 5.43 -10.57 8.03
N ALA A 48 4.45 -10.44 7.13
CA ALA A 48 3.60 -11.53 6.72
C ALA A 48 4.26 -12.38 5.62
N ALA A 49 3.70 -13.56 5.33
CA ALA A 49 4.10 -14.33 4.16
C ALA A 49 3.68 -13.61 2.87
N ASP A 50 4.51 -13.71 1.83
CA ASP A 50 4.29 -12.97 0.58
C ASP A 50 3.00 -13.44 -0.12
N SER A 51 2.64 -14.71 0.07
CA SER A 51 1.38 -15.29 -0.40
C SER A 51 0.13 -14.65 0.22
N GLU A 52 0.25 -13.93 1.33
CA GLU A 52 -0.88 -13.21 1.93
C GLU A 52 -1.09 -11.81 1.33
N CYS A 53 -0.20 -11.37 0.44
CA CYS A 53 -0.27 -10.11 -0.32
C CYS A 53 -0.59 -10.37 -1.79
N SER A 54 -1.64 -11.15 -2.07
CA SER A 54 -1.95 -11.65 -3.42
C SER A 54 -3.24 -11.07 -4.02
N LEU A 55 -3.85 -10.05 -3.42
CA LEU A 55 -5.05 -9.44 -3.97
C LEU A 55 -4.69 -8.55 -5.14
N SER A 56 -5.34 -8.74 -6.29
CA SER A 56 -5.22 -7.81 -7.42
C SER A 56 -5.76 -6.43 -7.04
N CYS A 57 -5.19 -5.38 -7.62
CA CYS A 57 -5.66 -4.02 -7.42
C CYS A 57 -7.04 -3.77 -8.05
N ASP A 58 -7.79 -2.81 -7.49
CA ASP A 58 -9.08 -2.41 -8.06
C ASP A 58 -8.89 -1.87 -9.48
N GLY A 59 -9.49 -2.51 -10.48
CA GLY A 59 -9.42 -2.11 -11.89
C GLY A 59 -8.07 -2.27 -12.58
N ASP A 60 -7.00 -2.65 -11.86
CA ASP A 60 -5.71 -3.04 -12.45
C ASP A 60 -5.28 -4.42 -11.96
N HIS A 61 -5.47 -5.42 -12.81
CA HIS A 61 -5.12 -6.80 -12.49
C HIS A 61 -3.64 -7.14 -12.79
N SER A 62 -2.84 -6.17 -13.25
CA SER A 62 -1.41 -6.38 -13.50
C SER A 62 -0.55 -6.25 -12.24
N ASP A 63 -1.08 -5.58 -11.21
CA ASP A 63 -0.42 -5.35 -9.93
C ASP A 63 -1.17 -6.02 -8.77
N THR A 64 -0.43 -6.27 -7.69
CA THR A 64 -0.98 -6.66 -6.39
C THR A 64 -1.14 -5.44 -5.48
N CYS A 65 -2.22 -5.45 -4.70
CA CYS A 65 -2.59 -4.41 -3.75
C CYS A 65 -2.70 -4.98 -2.32
N GLY A 66 -1.71 -5.79 -1.94
CA GLY A 66 -1.65 -6.42 -0.63
C GLY A 66 -2.69 -7.50 -0.37
N GLY A 67 -3.13 -7.60 0.88
CA GLY A 67 -4.11 -8.59 1.34
C GLY A 67 -5.21 -7.91 2.16
N HIS A 68 -6.24 -8.66 2.55
CA HIS A 68 -7.38 -8.10 3.31
C HIS A 68 -6.95 -7.34 4.57
N TRP A 69 -5.91 -7.85 5.24
CA TRP A 69 -5.32 -7.25 6.45
C TRP A 69 -3.80 -7.26 6.39
N ARG A 70 -3.24 -7.24 5.17
CA ARG A 70 -1.80 -7.28 4.90
C ARG A 70 -1.43 -6.13 4.01
N ASN A 71 -0.43 -5.38 4.45
CA ASN A 71 0.12 -4.28 3.67
C ASN A 71 1.23 -4.81 2.79
N GLU A 72 1.12 -4.58 1.50
CA GLU A 72 2.25 -4.64 0.60
C GLU A 72 2.96 -3.29 0.64
N VAL A 73 4.19 -3.26 1.14
CA VAL A 73 4.89 -2.01 1.52
C VAL A 73 5.94 -1.64 0.48
N TYR A 74 5.91 -0.38 0.05
CA TYR A 74 6.79 0.20 -0.94
C TYR A 74 7.54 1.39 -0.34
N SER A 75 8.81 1.57 -0.73
CA SER A 75 9.56 2.80 -0.47
C SER A 75 9.16 3.87 -1.47
N THR A 76 8.96 5.09 -1.00
CA THR A 76 8.68 6.27 -1.86
C THR A 76 9.93 6.91 -2.45
N GLY A 77 11.11 6.56 -1.93
CA GLY A 77 12.39 7.16 -2.34
C GLY A 77 12.76 8.48 -1.65
N LEU A 78 11.97 8.93 -0.66
CA LEU A 78 12.32 10.03 0.26
C LEU A 78 13.25 9.56 1.38
#